data_AF-A0AAE7TNF2-F1
#
_entry.id   AF-A0AAE7TNF2-F1
#
_cell.length_a   1.000
_cell.length_b   1.000
_cell.length_c   1.000
_cell.angle_alpha   90.00
_cell.angle_beta   90.00
_cell.angle_gamma   90.00
#
_symmetry.space_group_name_H-M   'P 1'
#
loop_
_entity.id
_entity.type
_entity.pdbx_description
1 polymer ?
#
loop_
_entity_poly.entity_id
_entity_poly.type
_entity_poly.pdbx_seq_one_letter_code
_entity_poly.pdbx_strand_id
1 'polypeptide(L)' 'MEYYERSCKLGYVGGCARAAWLYEGNFNENRYEQVKKDAKKAKQMRKKACELGDKQSC' A
#
# COMPACT_ATOMS: atom_id res chain seq x y z
N MET A 1 2.55 0.66 9.82
CA MET A 1 2.04 0.32 8.45
C MET A 1 0.57 -0.17 8.44
N GLU A 2 0.12 -0.80 9.51
CA GLU A 2 -1.21 -1.42 9.65
C GLU A 2 -2.42 -0.50 9.37
N TYR A 3 -2.29 0.80 9.66
CA TYR A 3 -3.34 1.80 9.40
C TYR A 3 -3.70 1.91 7.91
N TYR A 4 -2.72 1.84 7.01
CA TYR A 4 -2.95 1.92 5.56
C TYR A 4 -3.56 0.63 5.02
N GLU A 5 -3.14 -0.53 5.51
CA GLU A 5 -3.77 -1.81 5.17
C GLU A 5 -5.22 -1.86 5.64
N ARG A 6 -5.50 -1.36 6.86
CA ARG A 6 -6.86 -1.28 7.39
C ARG A 6 -7.71 -0.31 6.59
N SER A 7 -7.17 0.85 6.23
CA SER A 7 -7.81 1.81 5.33
C SER A 7 -8.13 1.18 3.96
N CYS A 8 -7.21 0.41 3.39
CA CYS A 8 -7.42 -0.34 2.17
C CYS A 8 -8.53 -1.41 2.31
N LYS A 9 -8.57 -2.12 3.44
CA LYS A 9 -9.64 -3.09 3.74
C LYS A 9 -11.00 -2.43 3.87
N LEU A 10 -11.05 -1.18 4.32
CA LEU A 10 -12.27 -0.38 4.42
C LEU A 10 -12.70 0.26 3.08
N GLY A 11 -11.98 -0.02 1.97
CA GLY A 11 -12.33 0.47 0.63
C GLY A 11 -11.75 1.83 0.28
N TYR A 12 -10.86 2.39 1.11
CA TYR A 12 -10.18 3.64 0.79
C TYR A 12 -9.00 3.40 -0.16
N VAL A 13 -9.15 3.86 -1.40
CA VAL A 13 -8.12 3.87 -2.44
C VAL A 13 -6.77 4.40 -1.94
N GLY A 14 -6.77 5.57 -1.29
CA GLY A 14 -5.55 6.21 -0.81
C GLY A 14 -4.80 5.35 0.22
N GLY A 15 -5.52 4.56 1.02
CA GLY A 15 -4.94 3.58 1.94
C GLY A 15 -4.25 2.43 1.20
N CYS A 16 -4.89 1.90 0.15
CA CYS A 16 -4.31 0.85 -0.69
C CYS A 16 -3.06 1.31 -1.44
N ALA A 17 -3.10 2.49 -2.06
CA ALA A 17 -1.96 3.05 -2.79
C ALA A 17 -0.76 3.29 -1.85
N ARG A 18 -1.00 3.89 -0.67
CA ARG A 18 0.06 4.13 0.32
C ARG A 18 0.61 2.81 0.88
N ALA A 19 -0.24 1.82 1.13
CA ALA A 19 0.20 0.50 1.59
C ALA A 19 1.07 -0.20 0.53
N ALA A 20 0.67 -0.16 -0.74
CA ALA A 20 1.46 -0.72 -1.84
C ALA A 20 2.84 -0.05 -1.92
N TRP A 21 2.88 1.29 -1.84
CA TRP A 21 4.12 2.07 -1.89
C TRP A 21 5.08 1.74 -0.72
N LEU A 22 4.52 1.51 0.48
CA LEU A 22 5.30 1.07 1.64
C LEU A 22 5.87 -0.34 1.45
N TYR A 23 5.08 -1.26 0.91
CA TYR A 23 5.56 -2.63 0.63
C TYR A 23 6.60 -2.70 -0.48
N GLU A 24 6.66 -1.71 -1.37
CA GLU A 24 7.71 -1.60 -2.40
C GLU A 24 9.08 -1.19 -1.85
N GLY A 25 9.13 -0.75 -0.60
CA GLY A 25 10.37 -0.26 0.01
C GLY A 25 10.60 1.24 -0.16
N ASN A 26 9.60 2.00 -0.64
CA ASN A 26 9.70 3.44 -0.76
C ASN A 26 9.46 4.08 0.62
N PHE A 27 10.53 4.11 1.42
CA PHE A 27 10.59 4.78 2.72
C PHE A 27 11.19 6.17 2.56
N ASN A 28 10.51 7.19 3.08
CA ASN A 28 11.21 8.41 3.46
C ASN A 28 12.10 8.06 4.65
N GLU A 29 13.36 8.50 4.60
CA GLU A 29 14.55 8.08 5.34
C GLU A 29 14.46 8.05 6.87
N ASN A 30 13.32 8.40 7.45
CA ASN A 30 13.09 8.39 8.88
C ASN A 30 11.74 7.74 9.17
N ARG A 31 11.72 6.45 9.54
CA ARG A 31 10.82 5.93 10.58
C ARG A 31 11.20 4.49 10.96
N TYR A 32 11.25 4.29 12.27
CA TYR A 32 11.54 3.12 13.09
C TYR A 32 10.84 1.78 12.73
N GLU A 33 9.99 1.75 11.69
CA GLU A 33 9.37 0.55 11.15
C GLU A 33 9.96 0.29 9.75
N GLN A 34 11.08 -0.43 9.68
CA GLN A 34 11.53 -1.01 8.42
C GLN A 34 10.49 -2.06 7.99
N VAL A 35 9.57 -1.66 7.12
CA VAL A 35 8.73 -2.65 6.45
C VAL A 35 9.65 -3.49 5.58
N LYS A 36 9.65 -4.80 5.84
CA LYS A 36 10.26 -5.74 4.91
C LYS A 36 9.57 -5.57 3.57
N LYS A 37 10.35 -5.18 2.56
CA LYS A 37 9.91 -5.12 1.17
C LYS A 37 9.24 -6.44 0.83
N ASP A 38 7.97 -6.36 0.44
CA ASP A 38 7.17 -7.53 0.07
C ASP A 38 6.44 -7.21 -1.22
N ALA A 39 7.08 -7.60 -2.33
CA ALA A 39 6.56 -7.36 -3.66
C ALA A 39 5.22 -8.06 -3.91
N LYS A 40 4.94 -9.19 -3.22
CA LYS A 40 3.65 -9.88 -3.34
C LYS A 40 2.55 -9.05 -2.69
N LYS A 41 2.78 -8.58 -1.47
CA LYS A 41 1.82 -7.69 -0.78
C LYS A 41 1.66 -6.35 -1.49
N ALA A 42 2.73 -5.76 -2.02
CA ALA A 42 2.64 -4.54 -2.81
C ALA A 42 1.69 -4.70 -4.01
N LYS A 43 1.88 -5.77 -4.82
CA LYS A 43 0.98 -6.09 -5.95
C LYS A 43 -0.45 -6.31 -5.50
N GLN A 44 -0.66 -7.00 -4.38
CA GLN A 44 -2.00 -7.26 -3.85
C GLN A 44 -2.72 -5.96 -3.45
N MET A 45 -2.02 -5.05 -2.77
CA MET A 45 -2.57 -3.75 -2.38
C MET A 45 -2.80 -2.85 -3.60
N ARG A 46 -1.90 -2.84 -4.59
CA ARG A 46 -2.10 -2.10 -5.86
C ARG A 46 -3.29 -2.61 -6.65
N LYS A 47 -3.42 -3.94 -6.80
CA LYS A 47 -4.56 -4.55 -7.48
C LYS A 47 -5.86 -4.15 -6.81
N LYS A 48 -5.90 -4.17 -5.47
CA LYS A 48 -7.07 -3.76 -4.71
C LYS A 48 -7.37 -2.26 -4.85
N ALA A 49 -6.35 -1.41 -4.90
CA ALA A 49 -6.54 0.02 -5.22
C ALA A 49 -7.17 0.20 -6.60
N CYS A 50 -6.71 -0.55 -7.61
CA CYS A 50 -7.29 -0.53 -8.94
C CYS A 50 -8.75 -1.01 -8.97
N GLU A 51 -9.06 -2.11 -8.28
CA GLU A 51 -10.44 -2.61 -8.13
C GLU A 51 -11.36 -1.59 -7.45
N LEU A 52 -10.81 -0.73 -6.59
CA LEU A 52 -11.52 0.37 -5.93
C LEU A 52 -11.60 1.65 -6.77
N GLY A 53 -11.12 1.63 -8.02
CA GLY A 53 -11.23 2.74 -8.97
C GLY A 53 -9.96 3.59 -9.13
N ASP A 54 -8.85 3.21 -8.51
CA ASP A 54 -7.58 3.90 -8.67
C ASP A 54 -6.85 3.46 -9.95
N LYS A 55 -7.12 4.17 -11.04
CA LYS A 55 -6.47 3.93 -12.33
C LYS A 55 -4.96 4.20 -12.32
N GLN A 56 -4.41 4.87 -11.31
CA GLN A 56 -2.95 5.06 -11.17
C GLN A 56 -2.28 3.90 -10.44
N SER A 57 -3.06 3.07 -9.74
CA SER A 57 -2.59 1.86 -9.07
C SER A 57 -2.78 0.59 -9.92
N CYS A 58 -3.54 0.69 -11.02
CA CYS A 58 -3.38 -0.14 -12.20
C CYS A 58 -2.26 0.44 -13.09
#